data_AF-A0AAV5I6R9-F1
#
_entry.id   AF-A0AAV5I6R9-F1
#
_cell.length_a   1.000
_cell.length_b   1.000
_cell.length_c   1.000
_cell.angle_alpha   90.00
_cell.angle_beta   90.00
_cell.angle_gamma   90.00
#
_symmetry.space_group_name_H-M   'P 1'
#
loop_
_entity.id
_entity.type
_entity.pdbx_description
1 polymer ?
#
loop_
_entity_poly.entity_id
_entity_poly.type
_entity_poly.pdbx_seq_one_letter_code
_entity_poly.pdbx_strand_id
1 'polypeptide(L)'
;MLQHPHHAKVTPKFCKQYARVGDVINKALSEYKEEVTNGSFPGPAHSPYKISAAEMDGFLNELQKMGLDKAASAAAASAEKLDTKESPAND
;
A
#
# COMPACT_ATOMS: atom_id res chain seq x y z
N MET A 1 -19.47 -39.82 20.84
CA MET A 1 -18.63 -40.23 19.69
C MET A 1 -17.25 -40.55 20.22
N LEU A 2 -16.84 -41.82 20.08
CA LEU A 2 -15.56 -42.34 20.54
C LEU A 2 -14.48 -41.99 19.50
N GLN A 3 -13.68 -40.95 19.75
CA GLN A 3 -12.46 -40.73 18.97
C GLN A 3 -11.38 -41.66 19.51
N HIS A 4 -11.05 -42.72 18.74
CA HIS A 4 -9.91 -43.57 19.05
C HIS A 4 -8.59 -42.86 18.70
N PRO A 5 -7.47 -43.14 19.42
CA PRO A 5 -6.21 -42.38 19.32
C PRO A 5 -5.52 -42.41 17.95
N HIS A 6 -5.94 -43.30 17.04
CA HIS A 6 -5.28 -43.62 15.79
C HIS A 6 -5.82 -42.84 14.56
N HIS A 7 -6.70 -41.85 14.76
CA HIS A 7 -7.05 -40.91 13.67
C HIS A 7 -6.08 -39.74 13.55
N ALA A 8 -5.02 -39.73 14.36
CA ALA A 8 -3.93 -38.78 14.23
C ALA A 8 -3.09 -39.10 12.98
N LYS A 9 -3.23 -38.27 11.94
CA LYS A 9 -2.36 -38.20 10.74
C LYS A 9 -2.38 -39.43 9.83
N VAL A 10 -3.31 -39.41 8.87
CA VAL A 10 -3.06 -39.94 7.53
C VAL A 10 -3.01 -38.78 6.54
N THR A 11 -1.92 -38.01 6.57
CA THR A 11 -1.54 -37.25 5.38
C THR A 11 -0.67 -38.19 4.54
N PRO A 12 -1.16 -38.70 3.40
CA PRO A 12 -0.36 -39.59 2.58
C PRO A 12 0.92 -38.86 2.15
N LYS A 13 2.09 -39.45 2.41
CA LYS A 13 3.40 -38.87 2.05
C LYS A 13 3.59 -38.68 0.53
N PHE A 14 2.64 -39.12 -0.28
CA PHE A 14 2.67 -39.09 -1.75
C PHE A 14 1.80 -38.00 -2.38
N CYS A 15 1.11 -37.17 -1.59
CA CYS A 15 0.40 -36.01 -2.13
C CYS A 15 1.42 -35.00 -2.68
N LYS A 16 1.60 -34.96 -4.00
CA LYS A 16 2.47 -33.97 -4.66
C LYS A 16 1.96 -32.56 -4.33
N GLN A 17 2.79 -31.78 -3.65
CA GLN A 17 2.52 -30.36 -3.42
C GLN A 17 3.04 -29.59 -4.62
N TYR A 18 2.15 -28.95 -5.38
CA TYR A 18 2.54 -28.12 -6.52
C TYR A 18 2.97 -26.72 -6.07
N ALA A 19 2.07 -25.97 -5.44
CA ALA A 19 2.34 -24.61 -4.94
C ALA A 19 1.62 -24.34 -3.62
N ARG A 20 2.19 -23.45 -2.79
CA ARG A 20 1.59 -22.95 -1.55
C ARG A 20 0.81 -21.67 -1.81
N VAL A 21 -0.25 -21.78 -2.61
CA VAL A 21 -1.02 -20.61 -3.07
C VAL A 21 -1.62 -19.83 -1.89
N GLY A 22 -2.02 -20.51 -0.81
CA GLY A 22 -2.50 -19.86 0.41
C GLY A 22 -1.46 -18.91 1.04
N ASP A 23 -0.19 -19.31 1.09
CA ASP A 23 0.89 -18.48 1.63
C ASP A 23 1.11 -17.24 0.74
N VAL A 24 1.11 -17.45 -0.58
CA VAL A 24 1.29 -16.38 -1.58
C VAL A 24 0.16 -15.36 -1.51
N ILE A 25 -1.09 -15.82 -1.43
CA ILE A 25 -2.27 -14.94 -1.34
C ILE A 25 -2.22 -14.12 -0.05
N ASN A 26 -1.97 -14.75 1.09
CA ASN A 26 -1.94 -14.06 2.38
C ASN A 26 -0.84 -13.00 2.41
N LYS A 27 0.34 -13.32 1.86
CA LYS A 27 1.44 -12.37 1.74
C LYS A 27 1.03 -11.17 0.87
N ALA A 28 0.55 -11.41 -0.35
CA ALA A 28 0.19 -10.35 -1.29
C ALA A 28 -0.91 -9.42 -0.74
N LEU A 29 -1.92 -9.97 -0.07
CA LEU A 29 -2.98 -9.17 0.56
C LEU A 29 -2.46 -8.32 1.73
N SER A 30 -1.49 -8.85 2.49
CA SER A 30 -0.88 -8.12 3.61
C SER A 30 -0.03 -6.97 3.10
N GLU A 31 0.82 -7.22 2.08
CA GLU A 31 1.66 -6.19 1.44
C GLU A 31 0.80 -5.09 0.82
N TYR A 32 -0.22 -5.47 0.03
CA TYR A 32 -1.15 -4.50 -0.55
C TYR A 32 -1.83 -3.62 0.52
N LYS A 33 -2.31 -4.23 1.60
CA LYS A 33 -2.90 -3.48 2.72
C LYS A 33 -1.89 -2.48 3.27
N GLU A 34 -0.66 -2.90 3.54
CA GLU A 34 0.37 -2.02 4.08
C GLU A 34 0.65 -0.84 3.14
N GLU A 35 0.85 -1.10 1.85
CA GLU A 35 1.11 -0.06 0.83
C GLU A 35 -0.06 0.93 0.66
N VAL A 36 -1.31 0.47 0.77
CA VAL A 36 -2.47 1.36 0.75
C VAL A 36 -2.51 2.21 2.02
N THR A 37 -2.31 1.59 3.19
CA THR A 37 -2.38 2.31 4.46
C THR A 37 -1.26 3.33 4.66
N ASN A 38 -0.08 3.07 4.10
CA ASN A 38 1.06 3.98 4.18
C ASN A 38 1.14 4.98 3.00
N GLY A 39 0.22 4.85 2.03
CA GLY A 39 0.12 5.73 0.86
C GLY A 39 1.21 5.53 -0.19
N SER A 40 1.91 4.39 -0.23
CA SER A 40 2.85 4.04 -1.31
C SER A 40 2.16 3.40 -2.52
N PHE A 41 0.94 2.92 -2.36
CA PHE A 41 0.10 2.45 -3.47
C PHE A 41 -0.85 3.56 -3.98
N PRO A 42 -1.02 3.72 -5.31
CA PRO A 42 -0.29 3.07 -6.39
C PRO A 42 1.15 3.60 -6.50
N GLY A 43 2.08 2.72 -6.84
CA GLY A 43 3.50 3.08 -6.97
C GLY A 43 3.77 4.12 -8.07
N PRO A 44 4.98 4.69 -8.13
CA PRO A 44 5.31 5.78 -9.06
C PRO A 44 5.05 5.46 -10.55
N ALA A 45 5.27 4.22 -10.97
CA ALA A 45 4.99 3.76 -12.34
C ALA A 45 3.50 3.82 -12.73
N HIS A 46 2.62 3.87 -11.74
CA HIS A 46 1.17 3.89 -11.90
C HIS A 46 0.54 5.22 -11.44
N SER A 47 1.37 6.23 -11.18
CA SER A 47 0.97 7.58 -10.75
C SER A 47 1.55 8.65 -11.68
N PRO A 48 1.14 8.68 -12.97
CA PRO A 48 1.76 9.56 -13.97
C PRO A 48 1.39 11.03 -13.83
N TYR A 49 0.27 11.33 -13.17
CA TYR A 49 -0.20 12.70 -12.99
C TYR A 49 0.39 13.30 -11.72
N LYS A 50 1.22 14.32 -11.88
CA LYS A 50 1.77 15.13 -10.78
C LYS A 50 1.20 16.53 -10.89
N ILE A 51 0.76 17.07 -9.76
CA ILE A 51 0.42 18.48 -9.65
C ILE A 51 1.72 19.30 -9.79
N SER A 52 1.73 20.29 -10.67
CA SER A 52 2.90 21.16 -10.80
C SER A 52 3.04 22.09 -9.58
N ALA A 53 4.23 22.62 -9.36
CA ALA A 53 4.46 23.57 -8.26
C ALA A 53 3.53 24.78 -8.33
N ALA A 54 3.32 25.34 -9.53
CA ALA A 54 2.43 26.48 -9.74
C ALA A 54 0.96 26.16 -9.43
N GLU A 55 0.50 24.96 -9.80
CA GLU A 55 -0.86 24.50 -9.49
C GLU A 55 -1.02 24.20 -8.00
N MET A 56 0.02 23.68 -7.33
CA MET A 56 0.02 23.47 -5.89
C MET A 56 -0.11 24.81 -5.15
N ASP A 57 0.66 25.83 -5.52
CA ASP A 57 0.56 27.17 -4.92
C ASP A 57 -0.85 27.76 -5.13
N GLY A 58 -1.40 27.62 -6.33
CA GLY A 58 -2.78 28.02 -6.63
C GLY A 58 -3.80 27.31 -5.73
N PHE A 59 -3.66 25.99 -5.57
CA PHE A 59 -4.52 25.19 -4.71
C PHE A 59 -4.46 25.62 -3.24
N LEU A 60 -3.25 25.86 -2.70
CA LEU A 60 -3.06 26.31 -1.32
C LEU A 60 -3.70 27.69 -1.07
N ASN A 61 -3.53 28.61 -2.02
CA ASN A 61 -4.13 29.94 -1.95
C ASN A 61 -5.67 29.89 -1.95
N GLU A 62 -6.27 29.05 -2.78
CA GLU A 62 -7.73 28.89 -2.80
C GLU A 62 -8.26 28.29 -1.49
N LEU A 63 -7.58 27.30 -0.91
CA LEU A 63 -7.95 26.77 0.39
C LEU A 63 -7.92 27.84 1.49
N GLN A 64 -6.91 28.70 1.50
CA GLN A 64 -6.82 29.81 2.46
C GLN A 64 -7.94 30.84 2.26
N LYS A 65 -8.24 31.22 1.01
CA LYS A 65 -9.37 32.13 0.71
C LYS A 65 -10.71 31.57 1.15
N MET A 66 -10.87 30.24 1.13
CA MET A 66 -12.06 29.54 1.62
C MET A 66 -12.09 29.39 3.16
N GLY A 67 -11.07 29.87 3.88
CA GLY A 67 -10.96 29.70 5.34
C GLY A 67 -10.62 28.28 5.78
N LEU A 68 -10.06 27.46 4.88
CA LEU A 68 -9.67 26.07 5.12
C LEU A 68 -8.18 25.97 5.48
N ASP A 69 -7.71 26.81 6.41
CA ASP A 69 -6.28 26.94 6.73
C ASP A 69 -5.63 25.63 7.17
N LYS A 70 -6.38 24.79 7.91
CA LYS A 70 -5.93 23.45 8.33
C LYS A 70 -5.70 22.54 7.12
N ALA A 71 -6.57 22.61 6.11
CA ALA A 71 -6.42 21.82 4.90
C ALA A 71 -5.23 22.32 4.06
N ALA A 72 -5.03 23.64 3.97
CA ALA A 72 -3.88 24.23 3.29
C ALA A 72 -2.56 23.78 3.94
N SER A 73 -2.48 23.84 5.27
CA SER A 73 -1.29 23.36 6.00
C SER A 73 -1.04 21.85 5.81
N ALA A 74 -2.10 21.03 5.86
CA ALA A 74 -1.97 19.59 5.64
C ALA A 74 -1.54 19.23 4.20
N ALA A 75 -2.03 19.96 3.21
CA ALA A 75 -1.63 19.80 1.81
C ALA A 75 -0.16 20.18 1.59
N ALA A 76 0.28 21.33 2.12
CA ALA A 76 1.68 21.76 2.05
C ALA A 76 2.63 20.73 2.68
N ALA A 77 2.30 20.23 3.88
CA ALA A 77 3.09 19.18 4.54
C ALA A 77 3.12 17.85 3.79
N SER A 78 2.11 17.58 2.94
CA SER A 78 2.07 16.38 2.11
C SER A 78 2.89 16.55 0.82
N ALA A 79 2.95 17.76 0.27
CA ALA A 79 3.78 18.10 -0.89
C ALA A 79 5.27 17.86 -0.58
N GLU A 80 5.77 18.34 0.57
CA GLU A 80 7.17 18.17 0.99
C GLU A 80 7.58 16.68 1.11
N LYS A 81 6.64 15.80 1.49
CA LYS A 81 6.89 14.36 1.63
C LYS A 81 7.01 13.64 0.29
N LEU A 82 6.41 14.17 -0.77
CA LEU A 82 6.46 13.57 -2.10
C LEU A 82 7.84 13.78 -2.76
N ASP A 83 8.45 14.95 -2.58
CA ASP A 83 9.77 15.28 -3.13
C ASP A 83 10.92 14.46 -2.52
N THR A 84 10.75 13.94 -1.29
CA THR A 84 11.81 13.21 -0.58
C THR A 84 11.87 11.71 -0.95
N LYS A 85 10.82 11.14 -1.57
CA LYS A 85 10.72 9.69 -1.87
C LYS A 85 11.29 9.28 -3.24
N GLU A 86 11.94 10.19 -3.96
CA GLU A 86 12.38 9.99 -5.37
C GLU A 86 13.80 9.42 -5.60
N SER A 87 14.40 8.68 -4.64
CA SER A 87 15.63 7.91 -4.97
C SER A 87 15.28 6.57 -5.63
N PRO A 88 15.92 6.21 -6.76
CA PRO A 88 15.46 5.14 -7.63
C PRO A 88 15.75 3.77 -7.02
N ALA A 89 14.74 2.91 -6.98
CA ALA A 89 14.97 1.48 -6.97
C ALA A 89 15.49 1.10 -8.36
N ASN A 90 16.81 0.97 -8.50
CA ASN A 90 17.40 0.21 -9.60
C ASN A 90 16.88 -1.22 -9.49
N ASP A 91 16.23 -1.70 -10.54
CA ASP A 91 16.09 -3.12 -10.85
C ASP A 91 16.91 -3.38 -12.13
#